data_AF-A0A8J4RSK9-F1
#
_entry.id   AF-A0A8J4RSK9-F1
#
_cell.length_a   1.000
_cell.length_b   1.000
_cell.length_c   1.000
_cell.angle_alpha   90.00
_cell.angle_beta   90.00
_cell.angle_gamma   90.00
#
_symmetry.space_group_name_H-M   'P 1'
#
loop_
_entity.id
_entity.type
_entity.pdbx_description
1 polymer ?
#
loop_
_entity_poly.entity_id
_entity_poly.type
_entity_poly.pdbx_seq_one_letter_code
_entity_poly.pdbx_strand_id
1 'polypeptide(L)'
;MVGVGMCMEGIEQNPVVYELMSEMAFRSEKKVQLLEWLKSYSHRRYGKAIHQVEAAWEILYHTIYNCTDVIEDHNTDFIVKFPDWDPSNTSSPLPQAHLWYSTQKLIKDIDILLAYDDNFLLGTWLKSANKLAKNPHELKLYEWNARTQVTMWFDNTGTIQSKLHDYANKFWNGLLEGYYLPRASTYFDYLLRSLREKENFKMEEWRKEWISFSNKWQVSQELYPVSAEGDALAISKALYEKYFGKKNWKKNKYHFETSGKRVLRFIL
;
A
#
# COMPACT_ATOMS: atom_id res chain seq x y z
N MET A 1 -6.01 36.06 -3.16
CA MET A 1 -5.68 34.88 -2.32
C MET A 1 -5.47 35.36 -0.90
N VAL A 2 -6.21 34.86 0.09
CA VAL A 2 -6.20 35.34 1.50
C VAL A 2 -5.58 34.35 2.48
N GLY A 3 -5.14 33.18 2.00
CA GLY A 3 -4.51 32.14 2.80
C GLY A 3 -4.18 30.91 1.96
N VAL A 4 -3.46 29.97 2.58
CA VAL A 4 -3.18 28.62 2.07
C VAL A 4 -3.55 27.61 3.16
N GLY A 5 -3.90 26.39 2.77
CA GLY A 5 -4.31 25.32 3.70
C GLY A 5 -4.09 23.94 3.12
N MET A 6 -4.20 22.92 3.98
CA MET A 6 -4.10 21.51 3.62
C MET A 6 -5.44 20.82 3.91
N CYS A 7 -5.99 20.10 2.92
CA CYS A 7 -7.28 19.42 3.00
C CYS A 7 -7.12 17.92 2.72
N MET A 8 -6.18 17.28 3.41
CA MET A 8 -5.87 15.87 3.22
C MET A 8 -6.94 15.01 3.89
N GLU A 9 -7.48 14.01 3.18
CA GLU A 9 -8.49 13.09 3.74
C GLU A 9 -7.93 12.21 4.87
N GLY A 10 -6.63 11.88 4.79
CA GLY A 10 -5.88 11.18 5.82
C GLY A 10 -4.51 11.82 6.05
N ILE A 11 -4.03 11.76 7.29
CA ILE A 11 -2.71 12.21 7.71
C ILE A 11 -1.77 11.01 7.96
N GLU A 12 -0.63 11.24 8.63
CA GLU A 12 0.35 10.18 8.99
C GLU A 12 1.08 9.55 7.79
N GLN A 13 1.16 10.26 6.67
CA GLN A 13 1.91 9.89 5.48
C GLN A 13 2.71 11.08 4.93
N ASN A 14 3.72 10.82 4.09
CA ASN A 14 4.54 11.82 3.39
C ASN A 14 4.83 13.13 4.16
N PRO A 15 5.46 13.08 5.35
CA PRO A 15 5.66 14.26 6.20
C PRO A 15 6.42 15.41 5.51
N VAL A 16 7.23 15.09 4.50
CA VAL A 16 7.94 16.08 3.66
C VAL A 16 7.00 17.04 2.93
N VAL A 17 5.82 16.57 2.51
CA VAL A 17 4.81 17.39 1.82
C VAL A 17 4.15 18.36 2.80
N TYR A 18 3.77 17.87 3.98
CA TYR A 18 3.17 18.68 5.02
C TYR A 18 4.12 19.77 5.52
N GLU A 19 5.38 19.41 5.77
CA GLU A 19 6.39 20.39 6.23
C GLU A 19 6.62 21.49 5.19
N LEU A 20 6.80 21.13 3.92
CA LEU A 20 6.95 22.11 2.85
C LEU A 20 5.72 23.01 2.74
N MET A 21 4.53 22.43 2.66
CA MET A 21 3.29 23.19 2.45
C MET A 21 2.99 24.15 3.61
N SER A 22 3.21 23.72 4.86
CA SER A 22 3.09 24.60 6.02
C SER A 22 4.12 25.73 6.02
N GLU A 23 5.36 25.46 5.59
CA GLU A 23 6.42 26.46 5.48
C GLU A 23 6.08 27.53 4.41
N MET A 24 5.37 27.17 3.34
CA MET A 24 5.04 28.10 2.25
C MET A 24 4.19 29.29 2.69
N ALA A 25 3.43 29.17 3.78
CA ALA A 25 2.64 30.27 4.33
C ALA A 25 3.50 31.42 4.87
N PHE A 26 4.77 31.16 5.21
CA PHE A 26 5.67 32.12 5.85
C PHE A 26 6.82 32.57 4.95
N ARG A 27 6.95 31.98 3.75
CA ARG A 27 7.98 32.35 2.80
C ARG A 27 7.59 33.58 1.99
N SER A 28 8.56 34.48 1.82
CA SER A 28 8.44 35.64 0.95
C SER A 28 8.97 35.35 -0.47
N GLU A 29 9.77 34.29 -0.64
CA GLU A 29 10.31 33.93 -1.95
C GLU A 29 9.24 33.35 -2.87
N LYS A 30 9.25 33.77 -4.15
CA LYS A 30 8.31 33.27 -5.16
C LYS A 30 8.56 31.82 -5.59
N LYS A 31 9.79 31.32 -5.42
CA LYS A 31 10.20 29.97 -5.83
C LYS A 31 11.16 29.39 -4.79
N VAL A 32 10.87 28.16 -4.38
CA VAL A 32 11.74 27.38 -3.49
C VAL A 32 12.67 26.53 -4.33
N GLN A 33 13.96 26.56 -4.01
CA GLN A 33 14.94 25.64 -4.58
C GLN A 33 14.78 24.27 -3.90
N LEU A 34 13.92 23.43 -4.48
CA LEU A 34 13.45 22.19 -3.83
C LEU A 34 14.55 21.21 -3.45
N LEU A 35 15.60 21.04 -4.28
CA LEU A 35 16.72 20.16 -3.97
C LEU A 35 17.53 20.63 -2.74
N GLU A 36 17.81 21.93 -2.65
CA GLU A 36 18.48 22.52 -1.48
C GLU A 36 17.60 22.47 -0.22
N TRP A 37 16.29 22.67 -0.40
CA TRP A 37 15.33 22.52 0.68
C TRP A 37 15.25 21.07 1.18
N LEU A 38 15.21 20.07 0.28
CA LEU A 38 15.20 18.65 0.63
C LEU A 38 16.48 18.20 1.31
N LYS A 39 17.63 18.71 0.86
CA LYS A 39 18.91 18.49 1.55
C LYS A 39 18.83 18.99 3.00
N SER A 40 18.38 20.23 3.18
CA SER A 40 18.20 20.84 4.50
C SER A 40 17.17 20.09 5.36
N TYR A 41 16.05 19.66 4.76
CA TYR A 41 15.02 18.84 5.39
C TYR A 41 15.61 17.52 5.91
N SER A 42 16.37 16.80 5.08
CA SER A 42 16.98 15.54 5.46
C SER A 42 17.96 15.71 6.63
N HIS A 43 18.74 16.79 6.65
CA HIS A 43 19.68 17.08 7.74
C HIS A 43 18.96 17.33 9.06
N ARG A 44 17.90 18.14 9.04
CA ARG A 44 17.10 18.42 10.24
C ARG A 44 16.37 17.17 10.73
N ARG A 45 15.77 16.40 9.81
CA ARG A 45 14.99 15.21 10.15
C ARG A 45 15.83 14.10 10.77
N TYR A 46 17.05 13.90 10.28
CA TYR A 46 17.94 12.82 10.75
C TYR A 46 19.03 13.31 11.72
N GLY A 47 19.09 14.61 12.00
CA GLY A 47 20.07 15.23 12.91
C GLY A 47 21.51 15.23 12.42
N LYS A 48 21.78 14.79 11.18
CA LYS A 48 23.14 14.73 10.60
C LYS A 48 23.10 14.80 9.08
N ALA A 49 24.11 15.46 8.49
CA ALA A 49 24.39 15.40 7.06
C ALA A 49 25.00 14.06 6.66
N ILE A 50 24.30 13.30 5.81
CA ILE A 50 24.75 12.00 5.28
C ILE A 50 24.56 12.02 3.77
N HIS A 51 25.67 12.01 3.02
CA HIS A 51 25.65 12.16 1.56
C HIS A 51 24.79 11.11 0.84
N GLN A 52 24.80 9.86 1.32
CA GLN A 52 23.97 8.79 0.75
C GLN A 52 22.47 9.04 0.96
N VAL A 53 22.10 9.68 2.06
CA VAL A 53 20.70 10.04 2.34
C VAL A 53 20.27 11.21 1.48
N GLU A 54 21.14 12.21 1.28
CA GLU A 54 20.89 13.30 0.33
C GLU A 54 20.65 12.75 -1.09
N ALA A 55 21.51 11.85 -1.57
CA ALA A 55 21.37 11.21 -2.87
C ALA A 55 20.07 10.39 -2.97
N ALA A 56 19.66 9.71 -1.89
CA ALA A 56 18.39 8.99 -1.85
C ALA A 56 17.19 9.96 -1.97
N TRP A 57 17.21 11.09 -1.26
CA TRP A 57 16.17 12.11 -1.37
C TRP A 57 16.10 12.77 -2.76
N GLU A 58 17.24 12.97 -3.42
CA GLU A 58 17.29 13.44 -4.81
C GLU A 58 16.62 12.43 -5.77
N ILE A 59 16.85 11.13 -5.57
CA ILE A 59 16.15 10.07 -6.34
C ILE A 59 14.64 10.13 -6.08
N LEU A 60 14.20 10.23 -4.82
CA LEU A 60 12.77 10.31 -4.48
C LEU A 60 12.12 11.56 -5.09
N TYR A 61 12.82 12.70 -5.06
CA TYR A 61 12.38 13.93 -5.72
C TYR A 61 12.17 13.73 -7.20
N HIS A 62 13.14 13.18 -7.92
CA HIS A 62 13.02 12.99 -9.37
C HIS A 62 12.08 11.85 -9.80
N THR A 63 11.47 11.15 -8.83
CA THR A 63 10.57 10.02 -9.06
C THR A 63 9.21 10.28 -8.41
N ILE A 64 8.96 9.77 -7.20
CA ILE A 64 7.64 9.76 -6.56
C ILE A 64 7.18 11.14 -6.07
N TYR A 65 8.09 12.08 -5.80
CA TYR A 65 7.74 13.42 -5.29
C TYR A 65 7.75 14.51 -6.38
N ASN A 66 7.87 14.14 -7.66
CA ASN A 66 7.75 15.07 -8.78
C ASN A 66 6.82 14.49 -9.85
N CYS A 67 5.64 14.05 -9.41
CA CYS A 67 4.55 13.71 -10.29
C CYS A 67 4.09 14.98 -11.03
N THR A 68 4.03 14.92 -12.36
CA THR A 68 3.60 16.04 -13.22
C THR A 68 2.49 15.64 -14.18
N ASP A 69 2.03 14.39 -14.12
CA ASP A 69 0.83 14.01 -14.83
C ASP A 69 -0.40 14.50 -14.04
N VAL A 70 -1.52 14.67 -14.73
CA VAL A 70 -2.77 15.19 -14.15
C VAL A 70 -3.63 14.02 -13.63
N ILE A 71 -2.99 12.90 -13.26
CA ILE A 71 -3.68 11.68 -12.86
C ILE A 71 -3.88 11.71 -11.33
N GLU A 72 -5.08 11.36 -10.90
CA GLU A 72 -5.51 11.47 -9.50
C GLU A 72 -4.73 10.55 -8.54
N ASP A 73 -4.28 11.14 -7.43
CA ASP A 73 -3.35 10.61 -6.40
C ASP A 73 -3.93 9.50 -5.49
N HIS A 74 -4.55 8.47 -6.06
CA HIS A 74 -5.02 7.32 -5.28
C HIS A 74 -4.04 6.14 -5.37
N ASN A 75 -3.75 5.50 -4.23
CA ASN A 75 -2.99 4.26 -4.25
C ASN A 75 -3.79 3.18 -4.99
N THR A 76 -3.28 2.78 -6.15
CA THR A 76 -3.85 1.73 -7.00
C THR A 76 -2.95 0.50 -7.10
N ASP A 77 -2.06 0.31 -6.12
CA ASP A 77 -1.16 -0.85 -6.07
C ASP A 77 -1.92 -2.17 -6.23
N PHE A 78 -1.32 -3.12 -6.94
CA PHE A 78 -1.94 -4.39 -7.30
C PHE A 78 -2.39 -5.21 -6.08
N ILE A 79 -1.75 -5.07 -4.91
CA ILE A 79 -2.15 -5.76 -3.67
C ILE A 79 -3.50 -5.22 -3.16
N VAL A 80 -3.71 -3.89 -3.23
CA VAL A 80 -4.92 -3.24 -2.69
C VAL A 80 -6.04 -3.14 -3.73
N LYS A 81 -5.69 -2.93 -5.00
CA LYS A 81 -6.61 -2.92 -6.14
C LYS A 81 -6.78 -4.29 -6.75
N PHE A 82 -6.42 -5.37 -6.04
CA PHE A 82 -6.42 -6.72 -6.56
C PHE A 82 -7.72 -6.98 -7.32
N PRO A 83 -7.64 -7.16 -8.64
CA PRO A 83 -8.68 -6.59 -9.45
C PRO A 83 -9.93 -7.47 -9.46
N ASP A 84 -11.08 -6.80 -9.41
CA ASP A 84 -12.32 -7.25 -10.06
C ASP A 84 -12.17 -7.34 -11.59
N TRP A 85 -10.96 -7.66 -12.07
CA TRP A 85 -10.67 -7.85 -13.47
C TRP A 85 -11.10 -9.25 -13.84
N ASP A 86 -12.14 -9.28 -14.66
CA ASP A 86 -12.58 -10.49 -15.33
C ASP A 86 -11.62 -10.77 -16.49
N PRO A 87 -10.79 -11.82 -16.40
CA PRO A 87 -9.83 -12.15 -17.45
C PRO A 87 -10.53 -12.55 -18.77
N SER A 88 -11.84 -12.80 -18.75
CA SER A 88 -12.62 -13.09 -19.97
C SER A 88 -13.00 -11.83 -20.78
N ASN A 89 -12.88 -10.62 -20.19
CA ASN A 89 -13.28 -9.36 -20.83
C ASN A 89 -12.14 -8.65 -21.59
N THR A 90 -11.00 -9.30 -21.85
CA THR A 90 -9.89 -8.66 -22.58
C THR A 90 -9.98 -8.84 -24.09
N SER A 91 -10.09 -7.72 -24.82
CA SER A 91 -10.03 -7.64 -26.28
C SER A 91 -8.61 -7.62 -26.86
N SER A 92 -7.57 -7.69 -26.01
CA SER A 92 -6.16 -7.69 -26.41
C SER A 92 -5.47 -8.99 -26.01
N PRO A 93 -4.49 -9.49 -26.79
CA PRO A 93 -3.68 -10.63 -26.37
C PRO A 93 -3.01 -10.29 -25.04
N LEU A 94 -3.30 -11.11 -24.02
CA LEU A 94 -2.70 -10.95 -22.71
C LEU A 94 -1.17 -11.01 -22.86
N PRO A 95 -0.42 -10.04 -22.29
CA PRO A 95 1.03 -10.18 -22.23
C PRO A 95 1.36 -11.50 -21.53
N GLN A 96 2.46 -12.13 -21.93
CA GLN A 96 2.93 -13.34 -21.26
C GLN A 96 3.19 -12.99 -19.79
N ALA A 97 2.31 -13.45 -18.90
CA ALA A 97 2.37 -13.14 -17.48
C ALA A 97 3.60 -13.82 -16.88
N HIS A 98 4.69 -13.06 -16.75
CA HIS A 98 5.87 -13.50 -16.04
C HIS A 98 5.76 -13.04 -14.57
N LEU A 99 5.03 -13.81 -13.76
CA LEU A 99 5.10 -13.68 -12.30
C LEU A 99 6.45 -14.25 -11.84
N TRP A 100 7.47 -13.39 -11.78
CA TRP A 100 8.82 -13.78 -11.34
C TRP A 100 8.88 -14.17 -9.87
N TYR A 101 7.93 -13.66 -9.09
CA TYR A 101 7.76 -13.92 -7.67
C TYR A 101 6.29 -14.22 -7.37
N SER A 102 6.04 -15.09 -6.39
CA SER A 102 4.68 -15.34 -5.89
C SER A 102 4.14 -14.08 -5.23
N THR A 103 2.95 -13.64 -5.65
CA THR A 103 2.23 -12.53 -5.03
C THR A 103 1.97 -12.81 -3.55
N GLN A 104 1.61 -14.04 -3.19
CA GLN A 104 1.41 -14.43 -1.79
C GLN A 104 2.69 -14.21 -0.96
N LYS A 105 3.84 -14.61 -1.52
CA LYS A 105 5.13 -14.45 -0.85
C LYS A 105 5.49 -12.98 -0.69
N LEU A 106 5.30 -12.18 -1.73
CA LEU A 106 5.54 -10.74 -1.67
C LEU A 106 4.66 -10.05 -0.62
N ILE A 107 3.37 -10.38 -0.54
CA ILE A 107 2.46 -9.82 0.47
C ILE A 107 2.97 -10.12 1.88
N LYS A 108 3.37 -11.37 2.17
CA LYS A 108 3.94 -11.73 3.48
C LYS A 108 5.25 -11.00 3.77
N ASP A 109 6.12 -10.86 2.76
CA ASP A 109 7.40 -10.18 2.92
C ASP A 109 7.22 -8.67 3.19
N ILE A 110 6.21 -8.04 2.58
CA ILE A 110 5.83 -6.66 2.88
C ILE A 110 5.19 -6.57 4.28
N ASP A 111 4.34 -7.52 4.67
CA ASP A 111 3.74 -7.55 6.02
C ASP A 111 4.81 -7.64 7.12
N ILE A 112 5.87 -8.43 6.90
CA ILE A 112 7.06 -8.50 7.77
C ILE A 112 7.79 -7.15 7.79
N LEU A 113 7.97 -6.50 6.63
CA LEU A 113 8.60 -5.18 6.58
C LEU A 113 7.77 -4.12 7.30
N LEU A 114 6.48 -4.29 7.47
CA LEU A 114 5.65 -3.31 8.17
C LEU A 114 5.65 -3.51 9.69
N ALA A 115 6.11 -4.67 10.19
CA ALA A 115 6.10 -5.00 11.61
C ALA A 115 7.06 -4.16 12.48
N TYR A 116 8.04 -3.47 11.89
CA TYR A 116 9.11 -2.80 12.65
C TYR A 116 8.72 -1.45 13.27
N ASP A 117 7.55 -0.89 12.92
CA ASP A 117 7.13 0.44 13.40
C ASP A 117 5.66 0.42 13.83
N ASP A 118 5.37 0.98 15.00
CA ASP A 118 4.02 1.06 15.58
C ASP A 118 3.01 1.76 14.65
N ASN A 119 3.48 2.69 13.81
CA ASN A 119 2.66 3.44 12.86
C ASN A 119 2.18 2.58 11.68
N PHE A 120 2.77 1.40 11.49
CA PHE A 120 2.40 0.46 10.42
C PHE A 120 1.67 -0.78 10.95
N LEU A 121 1.18 -0.79 12.19
CA LEU A 121 0.48 -1.94 12.76
C LEU A 121 -1.04 -1.76 12.69
N LEU A 122 -1.77 -2.76 12.17
CA LEU A 122 -3.24 -2.75 12.24
C LEU A 122 -3.74 -2.74 13.71
N GLY A 123 -3.02 -3.41 14.61
CA GLY A 123 -3.42 -3.50 16.01
C GLY A 123 -3.44 -2.16 16.73
N THR A 124 -2.57 -1.20 16.38
CA THR A 124 -2.59 0.14 17.00
C THR A 124 -3.87 0.91 16.62
N TRP A 125 -4.31 0.80 15.38
CA TRP A 125 -5.59 1.33 14.89
C TRP A 125 -6.80 0.68 15.59
N LEU A 126 -6.87 -0.65 15.64
CA LEU A 126 -7.99 -1.34 16.28
C LEU A 126 -8.03 -1.06 17.80
N LYS A 127 -6.87 -1.02 18.46
CA LYS A 127 -6.77 -0.68 19.88
C LYS A 127 -7.20 0.76 20.15
N SER A 128 -6.92 1.71 19.25
CA SER A 128 -7.36 3.10 19.42
C SER A 128 -8.89 3.20 19.35
N ALA A 129 -9.54 2.51 18.40
CA ALA A 129 -10.99 2.42 18.30
C ALA A 129 -11.61 1.77 19.55
N ASN A 130 -11.02 0.66 20.01
CA ASN A 130 -11.50 -0.06 21.20
C ASN A 130 -11.42 0.76 22.48
N LYS A 131 -10.44 1.66 22.62
CA LYS A 131 -10.33 2.57 23.78
C LYS A 131 -11.47 3.58 23.88
N LEU A 132 -12.17 3.87 22.78
CA LEU A 132 -13.29 4.82 22.78
C LEU A 132 -14.59 4.21 23.34
N ALA A 133 -14.69 2.88 23.37
CA ALA A 133 -15.89 2.18 23.78
C ALA A 133 -16.10 2.20 25.30
N LYS A 134 -17.36 2.37 25.74
CA LYS A 134 -17.75 2.38 27.15
C LYS A 134 -18.42 1.09 27.61
N ASN A 135 -18.83 0.23 26.67
CA ASN A 135 -19.52 -1.01 26.95
C ASN A 135 -19.21 -2.07 25.87
N PRO A 136 -19.52 -3.36 26.11
CA PRO A 136 -19.21 -4.43 25.15
C PRO A 136 -19.89 -4.30 23.78
N HIS A 137 -21.04 -3.62 23.70
CA HIS A 137 -21.72 -3.38 22.44
C HIS A 137 -20.97 -2.33 21.59
N GLU A 138 -20.59 -1.20 22.20
CA GLU A 138 -19.75 -0.18 21.55
C GLU A 138 -18.38 -0.74 21.15
N LEU A 139 -17.78 -1.62 21.96
CA LEU A 139 -16.50 -2.24 21.65
C LEU A 139 -16.56 -2.98 20.31
N LYS A 140 -17.58 -3.84 20.15
CA LYS A 140 -17.80 -4.59 18.90
C LYS A 140 -18.10 -3.65 17.72
N LEU A 141 -18.93 -2.63 17.95
CA LEU A 141 -19.30 -1.67 16.91
C LEU A 141 -18.10 -0.83 16.45
N TYR A 142 -17.26 -0.35 17.36
CA TYR A 142 -16.12 0.50 17.05
C TYR A 142 -15.00 -0.29 16.37
N GLU A 143 -14.74 -1.53 16.80
CA GLU A 143 -13.82 -2.41 16.08
C GLU A 143 -14.33 -2.73 14.66
N TRP A 144 -15.61 -3.04 14.52
CA TRP A 144 -16.23 -3.27 13.21
C TRP A 144 -16.12 -2.04 12.32
N ASN A 145 -16.39 -0.84 12.83
CA ASN A 145 -16.23 0.43 12.10
C ASN A 145 -14.77 0.63 11.65
N ALA A 146 -13.81 0.40 12.55
CA ALA A 146 -12.39 0.58 12.30
C ALA A 146 -11.87 -0.39 11.21
N ARG A 147 -12.30 -1.65 11.25
CA ARG A 147 -12.01 -2.66 10.22
C ARG A 147 -12.66 -2.29 8.89
N THR A 148 -13.92 -1.89 8.93
CA THR A 148 -14.74 -1.57 7.76
C THR A 148 -14.21 -0.38 6.97
N GLN A 149 -13.79 0.68 7.66
CA GLN A 149 -13.29 1.90 7.02
C GLN A 149 -12.08 1.65 6.13
N VAL A 150 -11.15 0.77 6.54
CA VAL A 150 -9.89 0.52 5.81
C VAL A 150 -9.98 -0.65 4.82
N THR A 151 -11.17 -1.24 4.64
CA THR A 151 -11.39 -2.43 3.80
C THR A 151 -12.63 -2.30 2.90
N MET A 152 -13.67 -3.08 3.14
CA MET A 152 -14.83 -3.28 2.26
C MET A 152 -15.82 -2.12 2.29
N TRP A 153 -15.76 -1.18 3.25
CA TRP A 153 -16.86 -0.24 3.50
C TRP A 153 -18.19 -1.00 3.74
N PHE A 154 -19.36 -0.40 3.51
CA PHE A 154 -20.61 -0.90 4.10
C PHE A 154 -21.73 -1.28 3.12
N ASP A 155 -21.74 -0.80 1.87
CA ASP A 155 -22.86 -0.92 0.93
C ASP A 155 -22.74 -2.14 -0.03
N ASN A 156 -22.12 -3.22 0.43
CA ASN A 156 -22.01 -4.44 -0.36
C ASN A 156 -23.28 -5.32 -0.31
N THR A 157 -23.35 -6.28 -1.22
CA THR A 157 -24.33 -7.37 -1.27
C THR A 157 -23.60 -8.71 -1.29
N GLY A 158 -24.32 -9.83 -1.32
CA GLY A 158 -23.67 -11.15 -1.39
C GLY A 158 -22.80 -11.40 -2.62
N THR A 159 -22.93 -10.59 -3.68
CA THR A 159 -22.20 -10.76 -4.96
C THR A 159 -21.59 -9.47 -5.49
N ILE A 160 -21.90 -8.33 -4.90
CA ILE A 160 -21.46 -7.01 -5.35
C ILE A 160 -20.79 -6.32 -4.17
N GLN A 161 -19.50 -6.04 -4.29
CA GLN A 161 -18.71 -5.28 -3.33
C GLN A 161 -19.12 -3.81 -3.28
N SER A 162 -18.75 -3.12 -2.20
CA SER A 162 -18.96 -1.67 -2.08
C SER A 162 -18.31 -0.91 -3.23
N LYS A 163 -18.90 0.22 -3.65
CA LYS A 163 -18.21 1.14 -4.57
C LYS A 163 -16.98 1.80 -3.96
N LEU A 164 -16.88 1.81 -2.63
CA LEU A 164 -15.77 2.38 -1.87
C LEU A 164 -14.81 1.30 -1.35
N HIS A 165 -14.96 0.03 -1.75
CA HIS A 165 -14.03 -1.02 -1.31
C HIS A 165 -12.57 -0.61 -1.58
N ASP A 166 -11.73 -0.80 -0.57
CA ASP A 166 -10.31 -0.45 -0.55
C ASP A 166 -10.01 1.05 -0.81
N TYR A 167 -11.00 1.95 -0.71
CA TYR A 167 -10.80 3.40 -0.88
C TYR A 167 -9.79 3.95 0.12
N ALA A 168 -9.96 3.62 1.40
CA ALA A 168 -9.06 4.01 2.47
C ALA A 168 -8.06 2.89 2.83
N ASN A 169 -7.60 2.13 1.83
CA ASN A 169 -6.62 1.06 2.01
C ASN A 169 -5.38 1.53 2.80
N LYS A 170 -4.72 0.57 3.44
CA LYS A 170 -3.51 0.79 4.22
C LYS A 170 -2.52 -0.34 3.99
N PHE A 171 -1.25 0.01 3.98
CA PHE A 171 -0.17 -0.96 4.09
C PHE A 171 0.18 -1.08 5.57
N TRP A 172 -0.56 -1.93 6.29
CA TRP A 172 -0.35 -2.21 7.70
C TRP A 172 -0.08 -3.69 7.94
N ASN A 173 0.89 -3.98 8.80
CA ASN A 173 1.14 -5.30 9.34
C ASN A 173 -0.15 -5.89 9.93
N GLY A 174 -0.40 -7.15 9.62
CA GLY A 174 -1.63 -7.86 9.96
C GLY A 174 -2.77 -7.62 8.96
N LEU A 175 -2.84 -6.44 8.32
CA LEU A 175 -3.86 -6.19 7.29
C LEU A 175 -3.48 -6.84 5.94
N LEU A 176 -2.20 -6.82 5.57
CA LEU A 176 -1.73 -7.50 4.36
C LEU A 176 -1.95 -9.00 4.44
N GLU A 177 -1.43 -9.63 5.49
CA GLU A 177 -1.60 -11.08 5.66
C GLU A 177 -3.04 -11.48 6.04
N GLY A 178 -3.71 -10.69 6.88
CA GLY A 178 -5.03 -11.02 7.40
C GLY A 178 -6.19 -10.74 6.44
N TYR A 179 -6.06 -9.82 5.49
CA TYR A 179 -7.15 -9.41 4.60
C TYR A 179 -6.79 -9.46 3.10
N TYR A 180 -5.67 -8.88 2.69
CA TYR A 180 -5.30 -8.84 1.26
C TYR A 180 -4.77 -10.19 0.73
N LEU A 181 -4.00 -10.93 1.54
CA LEU A 181 -3.43 -12.22 1.14
C LEU A 181 -4.49 -13.27 0.80
N PRO A 182 -5.53 -13.51 1.63
CA PRO A 182 -6.57 -14.48 1.31
C PRO A 182 -7.31 -14.12 0.02
N ARG A 183 -7.63 -12.84 -0.20
CA ARG A 183 -8.26 -12.35 -1.43
C ARG A 183 -7.41 -12.60 -2.68
N ALA A 184 -6.12 -12.28 -2.62
CA ALA A 184 -5.20 -12.54 -3.72
C ALA A 184 -5.06 -14.05 -3.99
N SER A 185 -4.97 -14.85 -2.91
CA SER A 185 -4.81 -16.30 -3.01
C SER A 185 -6.02 -16.96 -3.67
N THR A 186 -7.23 -16.63 -3.23
CA THR A 186 -8.47 -17.20 -3.79
C THR A 186 -8.62 -16.82 -5.26
N TYR A 187 -8.29 -15.60 -5.67
CA TYR A 187 -8.33 -15.23 -7.09
C TYR A 187 -7.38 -16.09 -7.93
N PHE A 188 -6.12 -16.25 -7.51
CA PHE A 188 -5.16 -17.07 -8.25
C PHE A 188 -5.57 -18.54 -8.29
N ASP A 189 -6.20 -19.07 -7.23
CA ASP A 189 -6.72 -20.42 -7.22
C ASP A 189 -7.84 -20.59 -8.27
N TYR A 190 -8.79 -19.64 -8.34
CA TYR A 190 -9.83 -19.62 -9.37
C TYR A 190 -9.24 -19.50 -10.78
N LEU A 191 -8.22 -18.66 -10.97
CA LEU A 191 -7.54 -18.49 -12.25
C LEU A 191 -6.83 -19.78 -12.69
N LEU A 192 -6.04 -20.39 -11.80
CA LEU A 192 -5.34 -21.64 -12.06
C LEU A 192 -6.31 -22.79 -12.34
N ARG A 193 -7.43 -22.84 -11.61
CA ARG A 193 -8.49 -23.81 -11.85
C ARG A 193 -9.10 -23.63 -13.24
N SER A 194 -9.47 -22.40 -13.60
CA SER A 194 -10.03 -22.07 -14.92
C SER A 194 -9.09 -22.49 -16.05
N LEU A 195 -7.78 -22.22 -15.92
CA LEU A 195 -6.76 -22.63 -16.87
C LEU A 195 -6.62 -24.16 -16.98
N ARG A 196 -6.65 -24.87 -15.85
CA ARG A 196 -6.51 -26.34 -15.79
C ARG A 196 -7.72 -27.05 -16.38
N GLU A 197 -8.90 -26.57 -16.03
CA GLU A 197 -10.19 -27.16 -16.42
C GLU A 197 -10.63 -26.68 -17.82
N LYS A 198 -9.95 -25.66 -18.38
CA LYS A 198 -10.31 -24.99 -19.64
C LYS A 198 -11.74 -24.43 -19.61
N GLU A 199 -12.13 -23.90 -18.45
CA GLU A 199 -13.40 -23.23 -18.23
C GLU A 199 -13.21 -21.71 -18.13
N ASN A 200 -14.31 -20.95 -18.27
CA ASN A 200 -14.30 -19.52 -18.03
C ASN A 200 -14.10 -19.22 -16.53
N PHE A 201 -13.47 -18.07 -16.23
CA PHE A 201 -13.31 -17.60 -14.86
C PHE A 201 -14.67 -17.40 -14.18
N LYS A 202 -14.91 -18.10 -13.07
CA LYS A 202 -16.20 -18.08 -12.35
C LYS A 202 -16.30 -16.83 -11.46
N MET A 203 -16.45 -15.67 -12.10
CA MET A 203 -16.40 -14.36 -11.44
C MET A 203 -17.39 -14.21 -10.28
N GLU A 204 -18.64 -14.64 -10.47
CA GLU A 204 -19.67 -14.52 -9.43
C GLU A 204 -19.40 -15.42 -8.22
N GLU A 205 -18.90 -16.64 -8.45
CA GLU A 205 -18.53 -17.57 -7.36
C GLU A 205 -17.36 -17.02 -6.55
N TRP A 206 -16.32 -16.55 -7.23
CA TRP A 206 -15.19 -15.87 -6.59
C TRP A 206 -15.67 -14.67 -5.77
N ARG A 207 -16.56 -13.82 -6.34
CA ARG A 207 -17.14 -12.67 -5.62
C ARG A 207 -17.90 -13.07 -4.36
N LYS A 208 -18.75 -14.10 -4.43
CA LYS A 208 -19.46 -14.61 -3.25
C LYS A 208 -18.48 -15.02 -2.15
N GLU A 209 -17.42 -15.71 -2.53
CA GLU A 209 -16.42 -16.21 -1.57
C GLU A 209 -15.65 -15.06 -0.91
N TRP A 210 -15.04 -14.16 -1.68
CA TRP A 210 -14.18 -13.13 -1.10
C TRP A 210 -14.98 -12.03 -0.38
N ILE A 211 -16.22 -11.73 -0.82
CA ILE A 211 -17.11 -10.81 -0.08
C ILE A 211 -17.54 -11.45 1.24
N SER A 212 -17.91 -12.74 1.24
CA SER A 212 -18.23 -13.46 2.48
C SER A 212 -17.05 -13.46 3.45
N PHE A 213 -15.84 -13.70 2.94
CA PHE A 213 -14.61 -13.59 3.72
C PHE A 213 -14.41 -12.19 4.29
N SER A 214 -14.56 -11.14 3.47
CA SER A 214 -14.38 -9.75 3.90
C SER A 214 -15.35 -9.37 5.02
N ASN A 215 -16.62 -9.73 4.88
CA ASN A 215 -17.64 -9.49 5.90
C ASN A 215 -17.33 -10.24 7.20
N LYS A 216 -16.83 -11.49 7.12
CA LYS A 216 -16.38 -12.26 8.28
C LYS A 216 -15.16 -11.62 8.96
N TRP A 217 -14.22 -11.11 8.17
CA TRP A 217 -13.04 -10.40 8.68
C TRP A 217 -13.44 -9.12 9.41
N GLN A 218 -14.38 -8.34 8.86
CA GLN A 218 -14.88 -7.09 9.48
C GLN A 218 -15.56 -7.32 10.83
N VAL A 219 -16.30 -8.43 11.00
CA VAL A 219 -16.97 -8.76 12.29
C VAL A 219 -16.06 -9.52 13.26
N SER A 220 -14.87 -9.92 12.82
CA SER A 220 -13.93 -10.65 13.67
C SER A 220 -13.38 -9.77 14.79
N GLN A 221 -12.91 -10.41 15.87
CA GLN A 221 -12.22 -9.78 16.98
C GLN A 221 -10.80 -10.35 17.13
N GLU A 222 -10.18 -10.69 15.99
CA GLU A 222 -8.80 -11.20 15.96
C GLU A 222 -7.84 -10.13 16.50
N LEU A 223 -6.94 -10.54 17.39
CA LEU A 223 -5.95 -9.66 17.99
C LEU A 223 -4.73 -9.52 17.09
N TYR A 224 -4.27 -8.28 16.93
CA TYR A 224 -3.05 -7.94 16.19
C TYR A 224 -2.02 -7.27 17.11
N PRO A 225 -0.72 -7.37 16.79
CA PRO A 225 0.33 -6.67 17.54
C PRO A 225 0.08 -5.16 17.63
N VAL A 226 0.41 -4.58 18.79
CA VAL A 226 0.24 -3.14 19.10
C VAL A 226 1.57 -2.47 19.44
N SER A 227 2.66 -3.20 19.26
CA SER A 227 4.03 -2.79 19.49
C SER A 227 4.89 -3.47 18.44
N ALA A 228 5.78 -2.69 17.84
CA ALA A 228 6.66 -3.11 16.79
C ALA A 228 7.63 -4.20 17.24
N GLU A 229 8.04 -5.01 16.27
CA GLU A 229 9.09 -6.01 16.43
C GLU A 229 10.03 -6.07 15.22
N GLY A 230 11.26 -6.51 15.47
CA GLY A 230 12.28 -6.66 14.44
C GLY A 230 13.17 -5.44 14.25
N ASP A 231 14.12 -5.56 13.32
CA ASP A 231 15.08 -4.53 12.95
C ASP A 231 14.84 -4.12 11.50
N ALA A 232 14.38 -2.89 11.32
CA ALA A 232 14.05 -2.31 10.02
C ALA A 232 15.19 -2.42 9.01
N LEU A 233 16.44 -2.20 9.44
CA LEU A 233 17.61 -2.26 8.59
C LEU A 233 17.95 -3.70 8.20
N ALA A 234 17.87 -4.63 9.17
CA ALA A 234 18.12 -6.04 8.92
C ALA A 234 17.07 -6.64 7.96
N ILE A 235 15.79 -6.35 8.19
CA ILE A 235 14.68 -6.80 7.33
C ILE A 235 14.83 -6.20 5.93
N SER A 236 15.03 -4.88 5.83
CA SER A 236 15.20 -4.21 4.53
C SER A 236 16.38 -4.77 3.73
N LYS A 237 17.51 -5.05 4.37
CA LYS A 237 18.68 -5.68 3.72
C LYS A 237 18.37 -7.10 3.25
N ALA A 238 17.69 -7.90 4.07
CA ALA A 238 17.33 -9.27 3.72
C ALA A 238 16.37 -9.30 2.51
N LEU A 239 15.36 -8.41 2.50
CA LEU A 239 14.44 -8.27 1.37
C LEU A 239 15.16 -7.73 0.13
N TYR A 240 16.05 -6.75 0.29
CA TYR A 240 16.85 -6.25 -0.82
C TYR A 240 17.68 -7.37 -1.47
N GLU A 241 18.40 -8.17 -0.70
CA GLU A 241 19.19 -9.28 -1.25
C GLU A 241 18.27 -10.35 -1.87
N LYS A 242 17.14 -10.65 -1.24
CA LYS A 242 16.16 -11.64 -1.72
C LYS A 242 15.59 -11.25 -3.09
N TYR A 243 15.23 -10.00 -3.30
CA TYR A 243 14.59 -9.56 -4.54
C TYR A 243 15.57 -8.98 -5.56
N PHE A 244 16.59 -8.25 -5.12
CA PHE A 244 17.51 -7.47 -5.96
C PHE A 244 18.97 -7.91 -5.89
N GLY A 245 19.29 -8.89 -5.04
CA GLY A 245 20.65 -9.44 -4.92
C GLY A 245 21.21 -9.95 -6.26
N LYS A 246 22.54 -10.06 -6.35
CA LYS A 246 23.26 -10.36 -7.60
C LYS A 246 22.73 -11.58 -8.36
N LYS A 247 22.23 -12.59 -7.65
CA LYS A 247 21.64 -13.82 -8.22
C LYS A 247 20.31 -13.55 -8.94
N ASN A 248 19.54 -12.56 -8.48
CA ASN A 248 18.22 -12.21 -9.01
C ASN A 248 18.25 -10.96 -9.90
N TRP A 249 19.34 -10.19 -9.89
CA TRP A 249 19.55 -9.02 -10.75
C TRP A 249 19.28 -9.28 -12.24
N LYS A 250 19.68 -10.43 -12.79
CA LYS A 250 19.41 -10.78 -14.21
C LYS A 250 17.91 -10.89 -14.52
N LYS A 251 17.07 -11.26 -13.55
CA LYS A 251 15.61 -11.29 -13.69
C LYS A 251 15.01 -9.88 -13.66
N ASN A 252 15.62 -8.97 -12.90
CA ASN A 252 15.13 -7.59 -12.72
C ASN A 252 15.74 -6.56 -13.69
N LYS A 253 16.82 -6.91 -14.42
CA LYS A 253 17.60 -5.99 -15.27
C LYS A 253 16.74 -5.30 -16.34
N TYR A 254 15.67 -5.94 -16.81
CA TYR A 254 14.76 -5.40 -17.82
C TYR A 254 13.88 -4.23 -17.33
N HIS A 255 13.98 -3.81 -16.05
CA HIS A 255 13.12 -2.76 -15.47
C HIS A 255 13.90 -1.55 -14.93
N PHE A 256 15.23 -1.62 -14.88
CA PHE A 256 16.12 -0.54 -14.40
C PHE A 256 17.01 0.03 -15.52
N GLU A 257 16.55 0.02 -16.76
CA GLU A 257 17.31 0.64 -17.86
C GLU A 257 17.17 2.17 -17.76
N THR A 258 18.20 2.82 -17.23
CA THR A 258 18.31 4.27 -17.03
C THR A 258 18.55 5.05 -18.34
N SER A 259 18.12 4.54 -19.49
CA SER A 259 18.28 5.19 -20.78
C SER A 259 17.20 6.25 -20.99
N GLY A 260 17.34 7.40 -20.32
CA GLY A 260 16.79 8.70 -20.74
C GLY A 260 15.26 8.86 -20.81
N LYS A 261 14.46 7.81 -20.62
CA LYS A 261 13.00 7.88 -20.51
C LYS A 261 12.61 7.38 -19.12
N ARG A 262 12.25 8.34 -18.26
CA ARG A 262 11.83 8.15 -16.87
C ARG A 262 10.56 7.29 -16.83
N VAL A 263 10.70 5.99 -16.65
CA VAL A 263 9.64 5.14 -16.10
C VAL A 263 10.33 4.14 -15.19
N LEU A 264 10.30 4.38 -13.88
CA LEU A 264 10.34 3.28 -12.94
C LEU A 264 9.07 2.47 -13.22
N ARG A 265 9.19 1.44 -14.05
CA ARG A 265 8.17 0.40 -14.09
C ARG A 265 8.27 -0.28 -12.74
N PHE A 266 7.36 0.09 -11.84
CA PHE A 266 7.21 -0.59 -10.57
C PHE A 266 7.09 -2.09 -10.81
N ILE A 267 7.65 -2.84 -9.88
CA ILE A 267 7.66 -4.28 -9.88
C ILE A 267 6.20 -4.74 -9.80
N LEU A 268 5.78 -5.46 -10.85
CA LEU A 268 4.70 -6.45 -10.99
C LEU A 268 3.94 -6.25 -12.31
#